data_AF-A0A497QHT0-F1
#
_entry.id   AF-A0A497QHT0-F1
#
_cell.length_a   1.000
_cell.length_b   1.000
_cell.length_c   1.000
_cell.angle_alpha   90.00
_cell.angle_beta   90.00
_cell.angle_gamma   90.00
#
_symmetry.space_group_name_H-M   'P 1'
#
loop_
_entity.id
_entity.type
_entity.pdbx_description
1 polymer ?
#
loop_
_entity_poly.entity_id
_entity_poly.type
_entity_poly.pdbx_seq_one_letter_code
_entity_poly.pdbx_strand_id
1 'polypeptide(L)'
;ELGFRRSWKADELGVAIVTESFVGQQFIKEKFSNPWRVILFLSGIKGGYSWLFPKREHLNLGVGSFVFARPNLLRSIEYTQRFFGFRLENARFRGHILPLGGKKRKLVSNNALLVGDAAGLIDPFSGEGIYYAIKSSEIAMQVIEKAFEENRFDSGFLKTYEKRIWNELGFDLMLAARAARWVYTAPLKAIELVKQNKELVKVIVDILTGEKPYRMHKKVILKLPIYAAKWITRFRKRKSAQKSVNFREHI
;
A
#
# COMPACT_ATOMS: atom_id res chain seq x y z
N GLU A 1 -12.17 30.46 -7.05
CA GLU A 1 -11.33 29.26 -6.76
C GLU A 1 -12.09 28.34 -5.80
N LEU A 2 -12.21 27.04 -6.08
CA LEU A 2 -13.05 26.10 -5.28
C LEU A 2 -12.50 25.82 -3.87
N GLY A 3 -11.30 26.32 -3.54
CA GLY A 3 -10.70 26.20 -2.21
C GLY A 3 -10.34 24.77 -1.83
N PHE A 4 -10.07 23.91 -2.81
CA PHE A 4 -9.40 22.62 -2.61
C PHE A 4 -7.90 22.82 -2.40
N ARG A 5 -7.21 21.76 -1.97
CA ARG A 5 -5.75 21.79 -1.83
C ARG A 5 -5.07 22.21 -3.13
N ARG A 6 -4.03 23.04 -3.03
CA ARG A 6 -3.25 23.51 -4.18
C ARG A 6 -2.09 22.57 -4.54
N SER A 7 -1.57 21.84 -3.56
CA SER A 7 -0.45 20.91 -3.76
C SER A 7 -0.52 19.73 -2.78
N TRP A 8 0.30 18.72 -3.07
CA TRP A 8 0.49 17.55 -2.22
C TRP A 8 1.83 17.65 -1.48
N LYS A 9 1.85 17.22 -0.21
CA LYS A 9 3.11 17.07 0.53
C LYS A 9 3.79 15.76 0.18
N ALA A 10 5.11 15.70 0.30
CA ALA A 10 5.88 14.49 0.00
C ALA A 10 5.49 13.27 0.86
N ASP A 11 4.95 13.48 2.07
CA ASP A 11 4.45 12.43 2.96
C ASP A 11 2.97 12.05 2.69
N GLU A 12 2.38 12.62 1.64
CA GLU A 12 1.02 12.33 1.14
C GLU A 12 1.07 11.64 -0.22
N LEU A 13 2.26 11.37 -0.74
CA LEU A 13 2.46 10.82 -2.08
C LEU A 13 3.25 9.51 -2.02
N GLY A 14 2.70 8.52 -2.72
CA GLY A 14 3.46 7.44 -3.32
C GLY A 14 3.88 7.80 -4.75
N VAL A 15 4.85 7.07 -5.27
CA VAL A 15 5.25 7.09 -6.66
C VAL A 15 5.44 5.65 -7.12
N ALA A 16 5.04 5.35 -8.35
CA ALA A 16 5.24 4.05 -8.93
C ALA A 16 5.72 4.15 -10.37
N ILE A 17 6.45 3.11 -10.80
CA ILE A 17 6.66 2.83 -12.21
C ILE A 17 6.18 1.43 -12.51
N VAL A 18 5.58 1.24 -13.68
CA VAL A 18 5.04 -0.04 -14.11
C VAL A 18 5.29 -0.26 -15.59
N THR A 19 5.52 -1.49 -15.97
CA THR A 19 5.49 -1.94 -17.36
C THR A 19 4.55 -3.13 -17.50
N GLU A 20 3.92 -3.20 -18.66
CA GLU A 20 3.17 -4.35 -19.13
C GLU A 20 3.94 -4.85 -20.36
N SER A 21 4.72 -5.92 -20.19
CA SER A 21 5.63 -6.41 -21.23
C SER A 21 5.16 -7.75 -21.77
N PHE A 22 5.08 -7.89 -23.09
CA PHE A 22 4.91 -9.18 -23.74
C PHE A 22 6.17 -10.04 -23.52
N VAL A 23 5.98 -11.25 -23.02
CA VAL A 23 7.07 -12.20 -22.71
C VAL A 23 6.79 -13.60 -23.26
N GLY A 24 5.59 -13.83 -23.80
CA GLY A 24 5.16 -15.12 -24.34
C GLY A 24 4.70 -16.12 -23.27
N GLN A 25 3.84 -17.07 -23.65
CA GLN A 25 3.28 -18.05 -22.72
C GLN A 25 4.36 -18.96 -22.12
N GLN A 26 5.37 -19.33 -22.92
CA GLN A 26 6.45 -20.22 -22.48
C GLN A 26 7.21 -19.63 -21.29
N PHE A 27 7.60 -18.35 -21.39
CA PHE A 27 8.26 -17.63 -20.30
C PHE A 27 7.39 -17.62 -19.03
N ILE A 28 6.09 -17.32 -19.16
CA ILE A 28 5.18 -17.30 -18.01
C ILE A 28 5.10 -18.67 -17.34
N LYS A 29 4.99 -19.74 -18.13
CA LYS A 29 4.92 -21.11 -17.64
C LYS A 29 6.21 -21.52 -16.92
N GLU A 30 7.37 -21.23 -17.51
CA GLU A 30 8.68 -21.56 -16.94
C GLU A 30 8.99 -20.77 -15.66
N LYS A 31 8.71 -19.46 -15.65
CA LYS A 31 9.09 -18.59 -14.52
C LYS A 31 8.10 -18.55 -13.38
N PHE A 32 6.80 -18.65 -13.68
CA PHE A 32 5.77 -18.43 -12.67
C PHE A 32 4.88 -19.66 -12.43
N SER A 33 4.95 -20.67 -13.28
CA SER A 33 4.16 -21.93 -13.26
C SER A 33 2.64 -21.76 -13.39
N ASN A 34 2.08 -20.60 -13.01
CA ASN A 34 0.67 -20.27 -13.08
C ASN A 34 0.49 -18.79 -13.50
N PRO A 35 -0.30 -18.50 -14.57
CA PRO A 35 -0.52 -17.15 -15.10
C PRO A 35 -1.44 -16.26 -14.25
N TRP A 36 -1.80 -16.65 -13.01
CA TRP A 36 -2.68 -15.89 -12.13
C TRP A 36 -2.10 -15.66 -10.73
N ARG A 37 -0.79 -15.85 -10.57
CA ARG A 37 -0.12 -15.63 -9.29
C ARG A 37 0.05 -14.13 -9.03
N VAL A 38 -0.19 -13.72 -7.79
CA VAL A 38 0.12 -12.37 -7.30
C VAL A 38 1.40 -12.45 -6.48
N ILE A 39 2.48 -11.80 -6.94
CA ILE A 39 3.74 -11.76 -6.20
C ILE A 39 3.98 -10.33 -5.73
N LEU A 40 4.07 -10.16 -4.40
CA LEU A 40 4.50 -8.93 -3.76
C LEU A 40 5.90 -9.13 -3.18
N PHE A 41 6.86 -8.37 -3.69
CA PHE A 41 8.27 -8.49 -3.36
C PHE A 41 8.77 -7.26 -2.60
N LEU A 42 8.96 -7.39 -1.28
CA LEU A 42 9.31 -6.28 -0.40
C LEU A 42 10.83 -6.13 -0.17
N SER A 43 11.64 -7.13 -0.56
CA SER A 43 13.07 -7.13 -0.25
C SER A 43 13.83 -6.14 -1.14
N GLY A 44 14.74 -5.36 -0.55
CA GLY A 44 15.59 -4.42 -1.30
C GLY A 44 14.87 -3.18 -1.85
N ILE A 45 13.58 -2.99 -1.53
CA ILE A 45 12.80 -1.84 -1.96
C ILE A 45 12.65 -0.86 -0.80
N LYS A 46 13.14 0.36 -1.00
CA LYS A 46 13.11 1.39 0.05
C LYS A 46 11.69 1.97 0.13
N GLY A 47 11.02 1.80 1.27
CA GLY A 47 9.73 2.45 1.52
C GLY A 47 8.59 1.96 0.61
N GLY A 48 8.63 0.70 0.17
CA GLY A 48 7.62 0.17 -0.74
C GLY A 48 7.89 -1.29 -1.12
N TYR A 49 7.41 -1.70 -2.29
CA TYR A 49 7.55 -3.07 -2.80
C TYR A 49 7.47 -3.10 -4.33
N SER A 50 7.95 -4.20 -4.91
CA SER A 50 7.73 -4.55 -6.31
C SER A 50 6.56 -5.52 -6.41
N TRP A 51 5.81 -5.47 -7.50
CA TRP A 51 4.83 -6.49 -7.82
C TRP A 51 5.15 -7.15 -9.16
N LEU A 52 4.84 -8.44 -9.24
CA LEU A 52 4.90 -9.23 -10.46
C LEU A 52 3.57 -9.95 -10.62
N PHE A 53 2.77 -9.50 -11.59
CA PHE A 53 1.51 -10.12 -11.95
C PHE A 53 1.67 -10.74 -13.33
N PRO A 54 2.09 -12.02 -13.43
CA PRO A 54 1.97 -12.76 -14.67
C PRO A 54 0.52 -12.73 -15.16
N LYS A 55 0.36 -12.62 -16.48
CA LYS A 55 -0.87 -12.84 -17.23
C LYS A 55 -0.59 -13.94 -18.25
N ARG A 56 -1.52 -14.21 -19.16
CA ARG A 56 -1.37 -15.26 -20.18
C ARG A 56 -0.05 -15.17 -20.97
N GLU A 57 0.27 -13.98 -21.50
CA GLU A 57 1.45 -13.75 -22.36
C GLU A 57 2.27 -12.53 -21.95
N HIS A 58 1.80 -11.82 -20.93
CA HIS A 58 2.36 -10.57 -20.48
C HIS A 58 2.79 -10.68 -19.02
N LEU A 59 3.84 -9.97 -18.66
CA LEU A 59 4.19 -9.72 -17.28
C LEU A 59 3.91 -8.25 -16.97
N ASN A 60 3.04 -8.02 -15.98
CA ASN A 60 2.93 -6.72 -15.35
C ASN A 60 3.95 -6.66 -14.20
N LEU A 61 4.99 -5.84 -14.38
CA LEU A 61 6.06 -5.62 -13.40
C LEU A 61 6.05 -4.15 -13.01
N GLY A 62 5.97 -3.88 -11.72
CA GLY A 62 6.11 -2.52 -11.22
C GLY A 62 6.73 -2.43 -9.84
N VAL A 63 7.09 -1.21 -9.47
CA VAL A 63 7.61 -0.85 -8.15
C VAL A 63 6.87 0.37 -7.69
N GLY A 64 6.35 0.32 -6.47
CA GLY A 64 5.75 1.44 -5.77
C GLY A 64 6.56 1.77 -4.53
N SER A 65 6.69 3.04 -4.20
CA SER A 65 7.37 3.51 -2.99
C SER A 65 6.87 4.88 -2.58
N PHE A 66 7.03 5.22 -1.30
CA PHE A 66 6.75 6.57 -0.83
C PHE A 66 7.73 7.61 -1.36
N VAL A 67 7.23 8.77 -1.77
CA VAL A 67 8.08 9.88 -2.24
C VAL A 67 9.09 10.31 -1.17
N PHE A 68 8.66 10.38 0.10
CA PHE A 68 9.56 10.73 1.21
C PHE A 68 10.71 9.73 1.41
N ALA A 69 10.58 8.49 0.93
CA ALA A 69 11.65 7.51 0.99
C ALA A 69 12.78 7.82 -0.01
N ARG A 70 12.56 8.73 -0.96
CA ARG A 70 13.50 9.08 -2.05
C ARG A 70 14.00 7.83 -2.79
N PRO A 71 13.10 7.05 -3.40
CA PRO A 71 13.46 5.80 -4.07
C PRO A 71 14.16 6.04 -5.40
N ASN A 72 15.00 5.10 -5.84
CA ASN A 72 15.38 4.95 -7.24
C ASN A 72 14.60 3.77 -7.82
N LEU A 73 13.44 4.07 -8.42
CA LEU A 73 12.49 3.05 -8.86
C LEU A 73 13.05 2.17 -10.00
N LEU A 74 13.82 2.74 -10.92
CA LEU A 74 14.45 1.98 -12.01
C LEU A 74 15.46 0.96 -11.45
N ARG A 75 16.29 1.38 -10.48
CA ARG A 75 17.21 0.46 -9.80
C ARG A 75 16.46 -0.64 -9.04
N SER A 76 15.31 -0.33 -8.46
CA SER A 76 14.45 -1.32 -7.80
C SER A 76 13.85 -2.32 -8.79
N ILE A 77 13.48 -1.90 -10.00
CA ILE A 77 13.06 -2.79 -11.09
C ILE A 77 14.21 -3.71 -11.49
N GLU A 78 15.40 -3.16 -11.74
CA GLU A 78 16.58 -3.96 -12.09
C GLU A 78 16.91 -4.99 -11.01
N TYR A 79 16.86 -4.58 -9.73
CA TYR A 79 17.10 -5.49 -8.61
C TYR A 79 16.06 -6.62 -8.58
N THR A 80 14.78 -6.30 -8.80
CA THR A 80 13.69 -7.29 -8.84
C THR A 80 13.92 -8.27 -9.99
N GLN A 81 14.20 -7.79 -11.19
CA GLN A 81 14.52 -8.60 -12.36
C GLN A 81 15.70 -9.55 -12.11
N ARG A 82 16.80 -9.04 -11.55
CA ARG A 82 17.98 -9.84 -11.18
C ARG A 82 17.62 -10.92 -10.14
N PHE A 83 16.85 -10.56 -9.11
CA PHE A 83 16.43 -11.50 -8.06
C PHE A 83 15.62 -12.67 -8.62
N PHE A 84 14.71 -12.41 -9.56
CA PHE A 84 13.90 -13.44 -10.22
C PHE A 84 14.58 -14.07 -11.47
N GLY A 85 15.83 -13.69 -11.76
CA GLY A 85 16.63 -14.27 -12.82
C GLY A 85 16.06 -14.07 -14.23
N PHE A 86 15.56 -12.87 -14.53
CA PHE A 86 15.14 -12.50 -15.89
C PHE A 86 15.45 -11.02 -16.17
N ARG A 87 15.36 -10.62 -17.44
CA ARG A 87 15.43 -9.22 -17.86
C ARG A 87 14.37 -8.97 -18.91
N LEU A 88 13.59 -7.90 -18.74
CA LEU A 88 12.66 -7.45 -19.78
C LEU A 88 13.44 -6.61 -20.78
N GLU A 89 13.42 -7.02 -22.05
CA GLU A 89 14.01 -6.26 -23.15
C GLU A 89 13.02 -5.22 -23.66
N ASN A 90 13.51 -4.00 -23.97
CA ASN A 90 12.70 -2.91 -24.53
C ASN A 90 11.44 -2.54 -23.73
N ALA A 91 11.41 -2.84 -22.43
CA ALA A 91 10.28 -2.54 -21.57
C ALA A 91 10.04 -1.03 -21.47
N ARG A 92 8.82 -0.60 -21.79
CA ARG A 92 8.38 0.78 -21.61
C ARG A 92 7.74 0.94 -20.24
N PHE A 93 8.35 1.78 -19.40
CA PHE A 93 7.83 2.08 -18.07
C PHE A 93 6.96 3.33 -18.08
N ARG A 94 5.85 3.28 -17.35
CA ARG A 94 4.95 4.40 -17.10
C ARG A 94 5.05 4.79 -15.64
N GLY A 95 5.20 6.09 -15.38
CA GLY A 95 5.26 6.65 -14.04
C GLY A 95 3.89 7.12 -13.56
N HIS A 96 3.61 6.91 -12.27
CA HIS A 96 2.38 7.32 -11.62
C HIS A 96 2.67 7.97 -10.28
N ILE A 97 1.94 9.03 -9.95
CA ILE A 97 1.91 9.65 -8.63
C ILE A 97 0.66 9.11 -7.92
N LEU A 98 0.82 8.70 -6.66
CA LEU A 98 -0.22 8.04 -5.90
C LEU A 98 -0.62 8.92 -4.70
N PRO A 99 -1.72 9.67 -4.76
CA PRO A 99 -2.13 10.50 -3.64
C PRO A 99 -2.78 9.68 -2.53
N LEU A 100 -2.08 9.57 -1.42
CA LEU A 100 -2.35 8.62 -0.35
C LEU A 100 -3.47 9.09 0.59
N GLY A 101 -4.26 8.13 1.05
CA GLY A 101 -5.34 8.29 2.02
C GLY A 101 -4.89 8.46 3.46
N GLY A 102 -5.87 8.44 4.37
CA GLY A 102 -5.63 8.40 5.82
C GLY A 102 -5.40 9.75 6.50
N LYS A 103 -5.55 10.86 5.79
CA LYS A 103 -5.53 12.22 6.35
C LYS A 103 -6.83 12.96 6.02
N LYS A 104 -7.44 13.60 7.03
CA LYS A 104 -8.58 14.49 6.84
C LYS A 104 -8.18 15.66 5.94
N ARG A 105 -9.05 16.00 5.00
CA ARG A 105 -8.85 17.07 4.03
C ARG A 105 -10.20 17.54 3.52
N LYS A 106 -10.25 18.77 3.00
CA LYS A 106 -11.44 19.32 2.35
C LYS A 106 -11.68 18.59 1.04
N LEU A 107 -12.84 17.93 0.94
CA LEU A 107 -13.27 17.16 -0.24
C LEU A 107 -14.44 17.78 -0.98
N VAL A 108 -15.08 18.81 -0.40
CA VAL A 108 -16.24 19.49 -0.97
C VAL A 108 -16.08 21.00 -1.07
N SER A 109 -16.78 21.58 -2.03
CA SER A 109 -16.98 23.01 -2.22
C SER A 109 -18.41 23.25 -2.70
N ASN A 110 -18.82 24.51 -2.90
CA ASN A 110 -20.11 24.79 -3.51
C ASN A 110 -20.12 24.17 -4.92
N ASN A 111 -21.15 23.38 -5.22
CA ASN A 111 -21.34 22.69 -6.51
C ASN A 111 -20.22 21.72 -6.91
N ALA A 112 -19.37 21.27 -5.98
CA ALA A 112 -18.26 20.40 -6.32
C ALA A 112 -17.86 19.46 -5.17
N LEU A 113 -17.47 18.24 -5.53
CA LEU A 113 -16.83 17.27 -4.63
C LEU A 113 -15.72 16.50 -5.35
N LEU A 114 -14.83 15.88 -4.60
CA LEU A 114 -13.70 15.10 -5.13
C LEU A 114 -13.89 13.61 -4.79
N VAL A 115 -13.56 12.72 -5.73
CA VAL A 115 -13.59 11.25 -5.59
C VAL A 115 -12.24 10.62 -5.96
N GLY A 116 -12.01 9.36 -5.58
CA GLY A 116 -10.82 8.58 -5.96
C GLY A 116 -9.49 9.28 -5.68
N ASP A 117 -8.57 9.24 -6.65
CA ASP A 117 -7.25 9.88 -6.57
C ASP A 117 -7.34 11.41 -6.45
N ALA A 118 -8.36 12.01 -7.06
CA ALA A 118 -8.65 13.43 -6.90
C ALA A 118 -9.12 13.78 -5.48
N ALA A 119 -9.58 12.81 -4.68
CA ALA A 119 -9.76 12.92 -3.23
C ALA A 119 -8.53 12.41 -2.44
N GLY A 120 -7.57 11.77 -3.10
CA GLY A 120 -6.41 11.05 -2.56
C GLY A 120 -6.78 9.93 -1.62
N LEU A 121 -7.61 9.02 -2.09
CA LEU A 121 -8.10 7.91 -1.30
C LEU A 121 -7.31 6.62 -1.53
N ILE A 122 -6.12 6.68 -2.16
CA ILE A 122 -5.29 5.50 -2.38
C ILE A 122 -4.86 4.89 -1.05
N ASP A 123 -4.92 3.57 -0.96
CA ASP A 123 -4.46 2.81 0.19
C ASP A 123 -2.94 2.97 0.41
N PRO A 124 -2.51 3.54 1.54
CA PRO A 124 -1.09 3.72 1.81
C PRO A 124 -0.32 2.41 2.05
N PHE A 125 -1.02 1.31 2.37
CA PHE A 125 -0.44 -0.01 2.54
C PHE A 125 -0.39 -0.76 1.22
N SER A 126 -1.54 -1.05 0.61
CA SER A 126 -1.59 -1.89 -0.60
C SER A 126 -1.32 -1.14 -1.90
N GLY A 127 -1.34 0.19 -1.89
CA GLY A 127 -1.22 1.01 -3.10
C GLY A 127 -2.45 0.98 -4.02
N GLU A 128 -3.54 0.32 -3.61
CA GLU A 128 -4.75 0.21 -4.44
C GLU A 128 -5.59 1.50 -4.42
N GLY A 129 -6.17 1.85 -5.56
CA GLY A 129 -7.05 3.02 -5.70
C GLY A 129 -8.43 2.70 -6.25
N ILE A 130 -8.59 1.57 -6.95
CA ILE A 130 -9.82 1.23 -7.69
C ILE A 130 -11.01 1.09 -6.74
N TYR A 131 -10.88 0.29 -5.69
CA TYR A 131 -11.92 0.12 -4.68
C TYR A 131 -12.37 1.47 -4.10
N TYR A 132 -11.41 2.32 -3.73
CA TYR A 132 -11.68 3.62 -3.13
C TYR A 132 -12.27 4.63 -4.12
N ALA A 133 -11.90 4.58 -5.39
CA ALA A 133 -12.50 5.38 -6.45
C ALA A 133 -13.97 5.02 -6.67
N ILE A 134 -14.29 3.73 -6.75
CA ILE A 134 -15.67 3.23 -6.88
C ILE A 134 -16.45 3.61 -5.63
N LYS A 135 -15.95 3.26 -4.44
CA LYS A 135 -16.69 3.44 -3.20
C LYS A 135 -16.95 4.91 -2.88
N SER A 136 -15.97 5.78 -3.13
CA SER A 136 -16.19 7.23 -2.97
C SER A 136 -17.19 7.79 -3.98
N SER A 137 -17.23 7.26 -5.21
CA SER A 137 -18.21 7.65 -6.21
C SER A 137 -19.64 7.23 -5.84
N GLU A 138 -19.83 6.03 -5.29
CA GLU A 138 -21.13 5.58 -4.75
C GLU A 138 -21.64 6.51 -3.64
N ILE A 139 -20.77 6.85 -2.68
CA ILE A 139 -21.11 7.76 -1.58
C ILE A 139 -21.43 9.16 -2.13
N ALA A 140 -20.65 9.63 -3.12
CA ALA A 140 -20.86 10.92 -3.77
C ALA A 140 -22.23 10.96 -4.47
N MET A 141 -22.57 9.94 -5.25
CA MET A 141 -23.84 9.83 -5.96
C MET A 141 -25.03 9.96 -5.00
N GLN A 142 -25.03 9.21 -3.90
CA GLN A 142 -26.09 9.27 -2.89
C GLN A 142 -26.22 10.65 -2.23
N VAL A 143 -25.12 11.41 -2.11
CA VAL A 143 -25.16 12.77 -1.56
C VAL A 143 -25.61 13.77 -2.61
N ILE A 144 -25.22 13.58 -3.87
CA ILE A 144 -25.63 14.42 -5.00
C ILE A 144 -27.13 14.26 -5.26
N GLU A 145 -27.68 13.04 -5.25
CA GLU A 145 -29.12 12.79 -5.41
C GLU A 145 -29.93 13.59 -4.38
N LYS A 146 -29.54 13.51 -3.09
CA LYS A 146 -30.17 14.30 -2.02
C LYS A 146 -29.99 15.80 -2.21
N ALA A 147 -28.84 16.24 -2.73
CA ALA A 147 -28.61 17.65 -3.04
C ALA A 147 -29.58 18.16 -4.12
N PHE A 148 -29.90 17.33 -5.12
CA PHE A 148 -30.92 17.65 -6.12
C PHE A 148 -32.33 17.66 -5.53
N GLU A 149 -32.69 16.67 -4.71
CA GLU A 149 -34.00 16.61 -4.03
C GLU A 149 -34.26 17.85 -3.16
N GLU A 150 -33.25 18.31 -2.42
CA GLU A 150 -33.36 19.47 -1.52
C GLU A 150 -32.99 20.81 -2.20
N ASN A 151 -32.54 20.78 -3.46
CA ASN A 151 -31.97 21.93 -4.17
C ASN A 151 -30.83 22.63 -3.39
N ARG A 152 -29.95 21.83 -2.77
CA ARG A 152 -28.88 22.27 -1.87
C ARG A 152 -27.50 21.80 -2.32
N PHE A 153 -26.83 22.63 -3.10
CA PHE A 153 -25.48 22.36 -3.61
C PHE A 153 -24.37 23.12 -2.87
N ASP A 154 -24.70 23.76 -1.75
CA ASP A 154 -23.73 24.48 -0.94
C ASP A 154 -22.79 23.51 -0.20
N SER A 155 -21.57 23.97 0.06
CA SER A 155 -20.56 23.19 0.78
C SER A 155 -20.98 22.78 2.19
N GLY A 156 -21.93 23.47 2.82
CA GLY A 156 -22.50 23.09 4.11
C GLY A 156 -23.29 21.79 4.01
N PHE A 157 -24.15 21.67 3.00
CA PHE A 157 -24.88 20.43 2.71
C PHE A 157 -23.92 19.30 2.28
N LEU A 158 -23.04 19.58 1.31
CA LEU A 158 -22.13 18.59 0.75
C LEU A 158 -21.10 18.08 1.77
N LYS A 159 -20.85 18.77 2.89
CA LYS A 159 -19.99 18.25 3.99
C LYS A 159 -20.44 16.90 4.53
N THR A 160 -21.69 16.49 4.31
CA THR A 160 -22.14 15.12 4.61
C THR A 160 -21.32 14.07 3.86
N TYR A 161 -20.95 14.32 2.60
CA TYR A 161 -20.04 13.47 1.83
C TYR A 161 -18.67 13.33 2.52
N GLU A 162 -18.04 14.45 2.90
CA GLU A 162 -16.73 14.43 3.55
C GLU A 162 -16.74 13.65 4.88
N LYS A 163 -17.82 13.80 5.68
CA LYS A 163 -18.02 13.02 6.91
C LYS A 163 -18.13 11.52 6.62
N ARG A 164 -18.92 11.14 5.62
CA ARG A 164 -19.09 9.74 5.21
C ARG A 164 -17.79 9.14 4.70
N ILE A 165 -17.06 9.84 3.85
CA ILE A 165 -15.73 9.38 3.38
C ILE A 165 -14.80 9.11 4.56
N TRP A 166 -14.75 9.99 5.57
CA TRP A 166 -13.91 9.74 6.74
C TRP A 166 -14.36 8.50 7.53
N ASN A 167 -15.66 8.36 7.76
CA ASN A 167 -16.22 7.29 8.58
C ASN A 167 -16.21 5.91 7.88
N GLU A 168 -16.36 5.88 6.56
CA GLU A 168 -16.44 4.65 5.77
C GLU A 168 -15.05 4.22 5.27
N LEU A 169 -14.17 5.17 4.92
CA LEU A 169 -12.87 4.87 4.28
C LEU A 169 -11.68 5.50 5.02
N GLY A 170 -11.77 6.77 5.40
CA GLY A 170 -10.64 7.55 5.90
C GLY A 170 -9.99 6.98 7.17
N PHE A 171 -10.81 6.47 8.10
CA PHE A 171 -10.30 5.81 9.30
C PHE A 171 -9.52 4.52 9.00
N ASP A 172 -9.99 3.72 8.04
CA ASP A 172 -9.30 2.50 7.60
C ASP A 172 -7.99 2.84 6.90
N LEU A 173 -8.01 3.81 5.98
CA LEU A 173 -6.83 4.32 5.30
C LEU A 173 -5.79 4.92 6.27
N MET A 174 -6.23 5.51 7.39
CA MET A 174 -5.33 5.96 8.45
C MET A 174 -4.64 4.77 9.15
N LEU A 175 -5.37 3.68 9.40
CA LEU A 175 -4.78 2.46 9.94
C LEU A 175 -3.84 1.78 8.94
N ALA A 176 -4.19 1.79 7.66
CA ALA A 176 -3.34 1.34 6.57
C ALA A 176 -2.02 2.11 6.53
N ALA A 177 -2.05 3.44 6.61
CA ALA A 177 -0.83 4.27 6.72
C ALA A 177 0.07 3.88 7.90
N ARG A 178 -0.52 3.54 9.06
CA ARG A 178 0.23 3.07 10.23
C ARG A 178 0.86 1.70 9.96
N ALA A 179 0.09 0.76 9.39
CA ALA A 179 0.61 -0.55 9.03
C ALA A 179 1.77 -0.44 8.02
N ALA A 180 1.60 0.37 6.98
CA ALA A 180 2.59 0.62 5.94
C ALA A 180 3.90 1.18 6.49
N ARG A 181 3.81 2.17 7.40
CA ARG A 181 5.00 2.70 8.07
C ARG A 181 5.81 1.61 8.75
N TRP A 182 5.17 0.66 9.42
CA TRP A 182 5.87 -0.44 10.09
C TRP A 182 6.46 -1.44 9.11
N VAL A 183 5.65 -1.90 8.16
CA VAL A 183 6.06 -2.94 7.20
C VAL A 183 7.19 -2.44 6.31
N TYR A 184 7.09 -1.23 5.74
CA TYR A 184 8.06 -0.72 4.78
C TYR A 184 9.31 -0.09 5.40
N THR A 185 9.32 0.19 6.70
CA THR A 185 10.56 0.59 7.41
C THR A 185 11.48 -0.60 7.66
N ALA A 186 10.92 -1.81 7.81
CA ALA A 186 11.70 -3.02 8.08
C ALA A 186 11.12 -4.26 7.38
N PRO A 187 11.13 -4.31 6.03
CA PRO A 187 10.37 -5.30 5.26
C PRO A 187 10.77 -6.75 5.57
N LEU A 188 12.07 -7.06 5.70
CA LEU A 188 12.53 -8.41 6.03
C LEU A 188 12.01 -8.89 7.40
N LYS A 189 11.98 -7.98 8.38
CA LYS A 189 11.47 -8.28 9.73
C LYS A 189 9.96 -8.47 9.73
N ALA A 190 9.25 -7.65 8.94
CA ALA A 190 7.81 -7.81 8.76
C ALA A 190 7.48 -9.18 8.17
N ILE A 191 8.22 -9.62 7.14
CA ILE A 191 8.06 -10.95 6.54
C ILE A 191 8.32 -12.06 7.56
N GLU A 192 9.41 -11.98 8.34
CA GLU A 192 9.72 -12.99 9.36
C GLU A 192 8.61 -13.10 10.42
N LEU A 193 8.11 -11.96 10.89
CA LEU A 193 7.03 -11.92 11.87
C LEU A 193 5.73 -12.52 11.33
N VAL A 194 5.35 -12.17 10.09
CA VAL A 194 4.14 -12.69 9.44
C VAL A 194 4.25 -14.21 9.25
N LYS A 195 5.39 -14.73 8.79
CA LYS A 195 5.62 -16.17 8.60
C LYS A 195 5.39 -16.99 9.87
N GLN A 196 5.67 -16.41 11.04
CA GLN A 196 5.56 -17.10 12.33
C GLN A 196 4.21 -16.86 13.02
N ASN A 197 3.31 -16.06 12.45
CA ASN A 197 2.08 -15.64 13.11
C ASN A 197 0.86 -15.75 12.18
N LYS A 198 0.07 -16.83 12.37
CA LYS A 198 -1.16 -17.09 11.60
C LYS A 198 -2.18 -15.96 11.69
N GLU A 199 -2.25 -15.24 12.81
CA GLU A 199 -3.16 -14.09 12.97
C GLU A 199 -2.77 -12.94 12.01
N LEU A 200 -1.47 -12.67 11.85
CA LEU A 200 -0.98 -11.64 10.93
C LEU A 200 -1.16 -12.04 9.46
N VAL A 201 -0.97 -13.33 9.14
CA VAL A 201 -1.29 -13.85 7.80
C VAL A 201 -2.77 -13.62 7.50
N LYS A 202 -3.66 -13.98 8.43
CA LYS A 202 -5.10 -13.76 8.27
C LYS A 202 -5.45 -12.29 8.09
N VAL A 203 -4.86 -11.39 8.87
CA VAL A 203 -5.06 -9.94 8.72
C VAL A 203 -4.68 -9.47 7.31
N ILE A 204 -3.55 -9.95 6.77
CA ILE A 204 -3.12 -9.58 5.41
C ILE A 204 -4.11 -10.13 4.37
N VAL A 205 -4.56 -11.39 4.52
CA VAL A 205 -5.55 -11.98 3.62
C VAL A 205 -6.86 -11.20 3.66
N ASP A 206 -7.43 -11.00 4.86
CA ASP A 206 -8.69 -10.27 5.08
C ASP A 206 -8.65 -8.86 4.43
N ILE A 207 -7.50 -8.18 4.50
CA ILE A 207 -7.30 -6.87 3.88
C ILE A 207 -7.19 -6.98 2.36
N LEU A 208 -6.32 -7.86 1.84
CA LEU A 208 -6.06 -7.98 0.39
C LEU A 208 -7.25 -8.54 -0.39
N THR A 209 -8.10 -9.36 0.24
CA THR A 209 -9.33 -9.87 -0.39
C THR A 209 -10.52 -8.92 -0.20
N GLY A 210 -10.36 -7.87 0.62
CA GLY A 210 -11.45 -6.97 0.98
C GLY A 210 -12.52 -7.61 1.88
N GLU A 211 -12.29 -8.81 2.42
CA GLU A 211 -13.24 -9.49 3.32
C GLU A 211 -13.47 -8.72 4.62
N LYS A 212 -12.42 -8.12 5.20
CA LYS A 212 -12.56 -7.25 6.38
C LYS A 212 -11.71 -6.00 6.28
N PRO A 213 -12.27 -4.83 6.66
CA PRO A 213 -11.53 -3.58 6.65
C PRO A 213 -10.53 -3.49 7.81
N TYR A 214 -9.55 -2.60 7.68
CA TYR A 214 -8.49 -2.35 8.66
C TYR A 214 -9.00 -2.13 10.09
N ARG A 215 -10.14 -1.46 10.29
CA ARG A 215 -10.74 -1.18 11.60
C ARG A 215 -11.03 -2.44 12.41
N MET A 216 -11.38 -3.55 11.76
CA MET A 216 -11.63 -4.84 12.41
C MET A 216 -10.33 -5.43 12.96
N HIS A 217 -9.18 -5.03 12.39
CA HIS A 217 -7.85 -5.45 12.79
C HIS A 217 -7.08 -4.38 13.58
N LYS A 218 -7.75 -3.28 13.98
CA LYS A 218 -7.12 -2.13 14.67
C LYS A 218 -6.23 -2.54 15.85
N LYS A 219 -6.68 -3.50 16.67
CA LYS A 219 -5.92 -3.98 17.84
C LYS A 219 -4.59 -4.60 17.44
N VAL A 220 -4.55 -5.35 16.34
CA VAL A 220 -3.34 -5.99 15.81
C VAL A 220 -2.42 -4.94 15.19
N ILE A 221 -2.98 -4.06 14.35
CA ILE A 221 -2.24 -2.98 13.66
C ILE A 221 -1.55 -2.05 14.67
N LEU A 222 -2.25 -1.65 15.74
CA LEU A 222 -1.68 -0.79 16.79
C LEU A 222 -0.59 -1.48 17.62
N LYS A 223 -0.53 -2.82 17.63
CA LYS A 223 0.50 -3.61 18.32
C LYS A 223 1.73 -3.90 17.45
N LEU A 224 1.72 -3.62 16.15
CA LEU A 224 2.89 -3.75 15.25
C LEU A 224 4.19 -3.14 15.83
N PRO A 225 4.19 -1.92 16.42
CA PRO A 225 5.37 -1.38 17.11
C PRO A 225 5.93 -2.31 18.20
N ILE A 226 5.04 -2.93 18.97
CA ILE A 226 5.39 -3.76 20.13
C ILE A 226 5.98 -5.08 19.65
N TYR A 227 5.42 -5.68 18.60
CA TYR A 227 5.99 -6.88 17.97
C TYR A 227 7.42 -6.62 17.49
N ALA A 228 7.69 -5.43 16.92
CA ALA A 228 9.02 -5.02 16.54
C ALA A 228 9.97 -4.82 17.74
N ALA A 229 9.50 -4.19 18.82
CA ALA A 229 10.30 -3.91 20.02
C ALA A 229 10.66 -5.17 20.83
N LYS A 230 9.71 -6.09 21.04
CA LYS A 230 9.91 -7.36 21.77
C LYS A 230 10.93 -8.28 21.08
N TRP A 231 11.15 -8.09 19.78
CA TRP A 231 12.16 -8.84 19.04
C TRP A 231 13.56 -8.27 19.22
N ILE A 232 13.74 -6.94 19.26
CA ILE A 232 15.04 -6.30 19.54
C ILE A 232 15.63 -6.81 20.87
N THR A 233 14.79 -6.98 21.89
CA THR A 233 15.20 -7.48 23.21
C THR A 233 15.55 -8.97 23.18
N ARG A 234 14.80 -9.81 22.45
CA ARG A 234 15.12 -11.24 22.24
C ARG A 234 16.42 -11.46 21.45
N PHE A 235 16.69 -10.61 20.46
CA PHE A 235 17.91 -10.72 19.65
C PHE A 235 19.16 -10.26 20.42
N ARG A 236 19.05 -9.21 21.23
CA ARG A 236 20.10 -8.82 22.19
C ARG A 236 20.44 -9.96 23.16
N LYS A 237 19.42 -10.67 23.67
CA LYS A 237 19.62 -11.85 24.53
C LYS A 237 20.25 -13.04 23.79
N ARG A 238 19.89 -13.31 22.53
CA ARG A 238 20.54 -14.36 21.72
C ARG A 238 22.00 -14.04 21.40
N LYS A 239 22.33 -12.79 21.05
CA LYS A 239 23.72 -12.37 20.84
C LYS A 239 24.55 -12.39 22.12
N SER A 240 23.98 -12.07 23.28
CA SER A 240 24.69 -12.19 24.57
C SER A 240 24.91 -13.65 24.97
N ALA A 241 23.92 -14.52 24.73
CA ALA A 241 24.04 -15.96 24.98
C ALA A 241 25.09 -16.62 24.07
N GLN A 242 25.15 -16.26 22.79
CA GLN A 242 26.18 -16.77 21.85
C GLN A 242 27.59 -16.31 22.25
N LYS A 243 27.74 -15.06 22.74
CA LYS A 243 29.02 -14.56 23.28
C LYS A 243 29.45 -15.28 24.57
N SER A 244 28.52 -15.63 25.46
CA SER A 244 28.84 -16.36 26.70
C SER A 244 29.19 -17.83 26.47
N VAL A 245 28.70 -18.45 25.39
CA VAL A 245 29.08 -19.81 24.99
C VAL A 245 30.49 -19.80 24.41
N ASN A 246 30.80 -18.89 23.47
CA ASN A 246 32.16 -18.78 22.90
C ASN A 246 33.24 -18.39 23.93
N PHE A 247 32.89 -17.71 25.02
CA PHE A 247 33.85 -17.36 26.09
C PHE A 247 34.16 -18.55 27.00
N ARG A 248 33.27 -19.55 27.11
CA ARG A 248 33.49 -20.77 27.90
C ARG A 248 34.24 -21.87 27.14
N GLU A 249 34.35 -21.75 25.81
CA GLU A 249 35.14 -22.67 24.97
C GLU A 249 36.60 -22.21 24.79
N HIS A 250 37.00 -21.09 25.42
CA HIS A 250 38.35 -20.51 25.35
C HIS A 250 38.99 -20.29 26.74
N ILE A 251 38.48 -20.97 27.77
CA ILE A 251 39.09 -21.13 29.10
C ILE A 251 39.25 -22.63 29.33
#